data_AF-A0A510K4T0-F1
#
_entry.id   AF-A0A510K4T0-F1
#
_cell.length_a   1.000
_cell.length_b   1.000
_cell.length_c   1.000
_cell.angle_alpha   90.00
_cell.angle_beta   90.00
_cell.angle_gamma   90.00
#
_symmetry.space_group_name_H-M   'P 1'
#
loop_
_entity.id
_entity.type
_entity.pdbx_description
1 polymer ?
#
loop_
_entity_poly.entity_id
_entity_poly.type
_entity_poly.pdbx_seq_one_letter_code
_entity_poly.pdbx_strand_id
1 'polypeptide(L)'
;MKKLICAITIFLATSLGANAYTFREYVQETLSKRGVKKSIIDETSKFLLDSRGEMSIIPQKNEISSLINKAEKLLKKDKNNIQIKQYLISIYSIKGDTQSILKAKKLLEENLKEKDITDFESWSMSGFYYYQIGEKKKAQEYFDKIKEKYKDRPAVYKLIEIVLTDIDLLSKSKKFSDTVEDLATNEKDLEEIEKNSKKQVENLKIVEDFFQSEQNKREFGVVDELVYNFNFLLHASKINELMEENSKGSKGLDLKTREEIKNYYLKNIANNEKMTEDAIRYNIVPERTYLLIITMVTSIDEEEGKQFVNELEKTKLYKIIKELEK
;
A
#
# COMPACT_ATOMS: atom_id res chain seq x y z
N MET A 1 -10.75 -17.69 16.53
CA MET A 1 -10.06 -16.87 15.50
C MET A 1 -9.69 -17.78 14.34
N LYS A 2 -10.43 -17.76 13.22
CA LYS A 2 -10.15 -18.62 12.06
C LYS A 2 -10.10 -17.74 10.80
N LYS A 3 -9.00 -17.84 10.05
CA LYS A 3 -8.83 -17.43 8.63
C LYS A 3 -9.13 -15.96 8.23
N LEU A 4 -8.74 -14.94 8.99
CA LEU A 4 -9.13 -13.57 8.59
C LEU A 4 -8.21 -12.40 9.00
N ILE A 5 -6.98 -12.38 8.48
CA ILE A 5 -6.18 -11.14 8.38
C ILE A 5 -5.29 -11.12 7.12
N CYS A 6 -5.87 -10.81 5.96
CA CYS A 6 -5.13 -10.39 4.76
C CYS A 6 -5.89 -9.24 4.06
N ALA A 7 -5.66 -8.02 4.52
CA ALA A 7 -6.07 -6.79 3.83
C ALA A 7 -5.00 -5.74 4.11
N ILE A 8 -4.09 -5.51 3.17
CA ILE A 8 -3.05 -4.49 3.31
C ILE A 8 -3.08 -3.59 2.09
N THR A 9 -3.31 -2.31 2.35
CA THR A 9 -3.63 -1.30 1.34
C THR A 9 -2.37 -0.75 0.69
N ILE A 10 -2.27 -0.83 -0.63
CA ILE A 10 -1.24 -0.12 -1.41
C ILE A 10 -1.86 1.09 -2.11
N PHE A 11 -1.36 2.29 -1.80
CA PHE A 11 -1.67 3.52 -2.55
C PHE A 11 -0.48 3.92 -3.44
N LEU A 12 -0.63 3.83 -4.76
CA LEU A 12 0.46 4.08 -5.73
C LEU A 12 0.68 5.57 -6.08
N ALA A 13 1.93 5.90 -6.44
CA ALA A 13 2.37 7.08 -7.19
C ALA A 13 3.63 6.70 -8.00
N THR A 14 3.79 7.18 -9.24
CA THR A 14 4.84 6.78 -10.21
C THR A 14 5.65 7.94 -10.86
N SER A 15 6.98 7.75 -11.05
CA SER A 15 8.06 8.60 -11.67
C SER A 15 8.80 9.62 -10.75
N LEU A 16 10.14 9.84 -10.78
CA LEU A 16 11.34 9.28 -11.48
C LEU A 16 12.67 9.79 -10.81
N GLY A 17 13.85 9.09 -10.87
CA GLY A 17 15.20 9.71 -10.61
C GLY A 17 16.32 8.96 -9.84
N ALA A 18 17.57 9.01 -10.37
CA ALA A 18 18.68 8.04 -10.15
C ALA A 18 19.40 8.00 -8.77
N ASN A 19 19.84 6.79 -8.37
CA ASN A 19 20.15 6.29 -7.00
C ASN A 19 18.94 5.69 -6.27
N ALA A 20 19.19 4.81 -5.29
CA ALA A 20 18.21 3.91 -4.63
C ALA A 20 16.85 4.60 -4.46
N TYR A 21 15.88 4.20 -5.29
CA TYR A 21 14.86 5.10 -5.81
C TYR A 21 13.74 5.40 -4.81
N THR A 22 14.06 6.26 -3.83
CA THR A 22 13.15 6.68 -2.77
C THR A 22 12.01 7.53 -3.29
N PHE A 23 10.91 7.54 -2.55
CA PHE A 23 9.76 8.40 -2.80
C PHE A 23 10.11 9.90 -2.78
N ARG A 24 11.16 10.31 -2.05
CA ARG A 24 11.60 11.71 -2.05
C ARG A 24 12.36 12.10 -3.31
N GLU A 25 13.29 11.27 -3.79
CA GLU A 25 14.05 11.51 -5.03
C GLU A 25 13.14 11.48 -6.25
N TYR A 26 12.22 10.51 -6.26
CA TYR A 26 11.05 10.44 -7.13
C TYR A 26 10.33 11.79 -7.29
N VAL A 27 9.93 12.43 -6.18
CA VAL A 27 9.18 13.71 -6.23
C VAL A 27 10.12 14.81 -6.68
N GLN A 28 11.37 14.78 -6.19
CA GLN A 28 12.41 15.74 -6.50
C GLN A 28 12.67 15.85 -7.99
N GLU A 29 13.03 14.77 -8.68
CA GLU A 29 13.37 14.84 -10.11
C GLU A 29 12.14 15.16 -10.97
N THR A 30 11.00 14.54 -10.70
CA THR A 30 9.76 14.75 -11.47
C THR A 30 9.29 16.19 -11.44
N LEU A 31 9.37 16.85 -10.29
CA LEU A 31 8.97 18.25 -10.13
C LEU A 31 10.08 19.23 -10.54
N SER A 32 11.36 18.88 -10.35
CA SER A 32 12.49 19.72 -10.79
C SER A 32 12.52 19.87 -12.31
N LYS A 33 12.29 18.77 -13.05
CA LYS A 33 12.17 18.78 -14.52
C LYS A 33 11.05 19.72 -15.03
N ARG A 34 10.04 19.98 -14.20
CA ARG A 34 8.89 20.85 -14.47
C ARG A 34 9.05 22.28 -13.91
N GLY A 35 10.24 22.63 -13.42
CA GLY A 35 10.57 23.97 -12.92
C GLY A 35 9.97 24.33 -11.55
N VAL A 36 9.42 23.36 -10.82
CA VAL A 36 8.82 23.59 -9.50
C VAL A 36 9.91 23.95 -8.49
N LYS A 37 9.66 24.95 -7.65
CA LYS A 37 10.64 25.43 -6.66
C LYS A 37 10.92 24.36 -5.59
N LYS A 38 12.19 24.17 -5.22
CA LYS A 38 12.64 23.20 -4.21
C LYS A 38 11.83 23.23 -2.90
N SER A 39 11.49 24.41 -2.38
CA SER A 39 10.65 24.52 -1.18
C SER A 39 9.23 23.93 -1.33
N ILE A 40 8.65 23.99 -2.53
CA ILE A 40 7.34 23.37 -2.85
C ILE A 40 7.51 21.87 -3.07
N ILE A 41 8.63 21.45 -3.65
CA ILE A 41 9.00 20.02 -3.78
C ILE A 41 9.11 19.39 -2.39
N ASP A 42 9.87 19.99 -1.47
CA ASP A 42 10.08 19.47 -0.11
C ASP A 42 8.77 19.34 0.68
N GLU A 43 7.92 20.37 0.60
CA GLU A 43 6.57 20.35 1.19
C GLU A 43 5.68 19.26 0.56
N THR A 44 5.83 19.02 -0.75
CA THR A 44 5.09 17.99 -1.50
C THR A 44 5.55 16.58 -1.12
N SER A 45 6.87 16.34 -1.09
CA SER A 45 7.44 15.04 -0.69
C SER A 45 7.02 14.68 0.72
N LYS A 46 7.07 15.65 1.66
CA LYS A 46 6.60 15.43 3.03
C LYS A 46 5.11 15.14 3.08
N PHE A 47 4.27 16.00 2.51
CA PHE A 47 2.81 15.79 2.51
C PHE A 47 2.41 14.45 1.90
N LEU A 48 2.99 14.07 0.76
CA LEU A 48 2.64 12.84 0.08
C LEU A 48 3.10 11.60 0.84
N LEU A 49 4.29 11.62 1.46
CA LEU A 49 4.75 10.52 2.31
C LEU A 49 3.84 10.34 3.53
N ASP A 50 3.63 11.42 4.29
CA ASP A 50 2.79 11.42 5.49
C ASP A 50 1.36 10.97 5.12
N SER A 51 0.76 11.52 4.05
CA SER A 51 -0.62 11.19 3.64
C SER A 51 -0.83 9.80 3.06
N ARG A 52 0.21 9.12 2.59
CA ARG A 52 0.14 7.72 2.12
C ARG A 52 0.26 6.73 3.28
N GLY A 53 1.09 7.06 4.26
CA GLY A 53 1.26 6.27 5.47
C GLY A 53 0.12 6.40 6.47
N GLU A 54 -0.34 7.63 6.72
CA GLU A 54 -1.32 7.93 7.78
C GLU A 54 -2.78 7.60 7.39
N MET A 55 -3.07 7.36 6.11
CA MET A 55 -4.44 7.08 5.68
C MET A 55 -4.93 5.74 6.22
N SER A 56 -6.02 5.78 6.98
CA SER A 56 -6.68 4.61 7.54
C SER A 56 -7.09 3.61 6.46
N ILE A 57 -6.97 2.31 6.72
CA ILE A 57 -7.35 1.21 5.79
C ILE A 57 -8.76 1.41 5.22
N ILE A 58 -9.70 1.87 6.06
CA ILE A 58 -11.01 2.37 5.65
C ILE A 58 -11.07 3.86 6.03
N PRO A 59 -10.77 4.79 5.10
CA PRO A 59 -10.59 6.20 5.43
C PRO A 59 -11.91 6.92 5.71
N GLN A 60 -11.93 7.76 6.74
CA GLN A 60 -13.13 8.49 7.14
C GLN A 60 -13.38 9.74 6.28
N LYS A 61 -14.65 10.17 6.17
CA LYS A 61 -15.02 11.32 5.31
C LYS A 61 -14.32 12.63 5.70
N ASN A 62 -14.04 12.85 6.98
CA ASN A 62 -13.31 14.01 7.52
C ASN A 62 -11.81 13.95 7.18
N GLU A 63 -11.18 12.79 7.35
CA GLU A 63 -9.79 12.48 7.00
C GLU A 63 -9.53 12.74 5.51
N ILE A 64 -10.32 12.11 4.62
CA ILE A 64 -10.28 12.33 3.16
C ILE A 64 -10.40 13.82 2.81
N SER A 65 -11.33 14.53 3.46
CA SER A 65 -11.57 15.95 3.19
C SER A 65 -10.44 16.85 3.70
N SER A 66 -9.78 16.49 4.81
CA SER A 66 -8.60 17.18 5.33
C SER A 66 -7.41 17.04 4.36
N LEU A 67 -7.17 15.83 3.87
CA LEU A 67 -6.12 15.52 2.90
C LEU A 67 -6.34 16.23 1.56
N ILE A 68 -7.57 16.24 1.03
CA ILE A 68 -7.94 17.03 -0.15
C ILE A 68 -7.66 18.52 0.07
N ASN A 69 -8.04 19.09 1.22
CA ASN A 69 -7.82 20.50 1.51
C ASN A 69 -6.33 20.87 1.60
N LYS A 70 -5.48 19.97 2.10
CA LYS A 70 -4.01 20.13 2.08
C LYS A 70 -3.47 20.07 0.65
N ALA A 71 -3.86 19.05 -0.12
CA ALA A 71 -3.44 18.86 -1.50
C ALA A 71 -3.88 20.01 -2.43
N GLU A 72 -5.12 20.48 -2.35
CA GLU A 72 -5.57 21.66 -3.11
C GLU A 72 -4.74 22.91 -2.81
N LYS A 73 -4.30 23.11 -1.55
CA LYS A 73 -3.44 24.25 -1.18
C LYS A 73 -2.04 24.12 -1.79
N LEU A 74 -1.48 22.91 -1.86
CA LEU A 74 -0.20 22.66 -2.53
C LEU A 74 -0.29 22.89 -4.04
N LEU A 75 -1.34 22.42 -4.72
CA LEU A 75 -1.53 22.66 -6.16
C LEU A 75 -1.76 24.14 -6.49
N LYS A 76 -2.30 24.93 -5.55
CA LYS A 76 -2.42 26.39 -5.69
C LYS A 76 -1.08 27.12 -5.58
N LYS A 77 -0.06 26.54 -4.90
CA LYS A 77 1.30 27.10 -4.83
C LYS A 77 2.06 26.94 -6.15
N ASP A 78 1.89 25.80 -6.82
CA ASP A 78 2.43 25.56 -8.15
C ASP A 78 1.53 24.59 -8.95
N LYS A 79 1.01 25.04 -10.09
CA LYS A 79 0.13 24.24 -10.96
C LYS A 79 0.88 23.14 -11.72
N ASN A 80 2.20 23.25 -11.83
CA ASN A 80 3.06 22.24 -12.45
C ASN A 80 3.38 21.08 -11.48
N ASN A 81 2.83 21.13 -10.26
CA ASN A 81 2.93 20.06 -9.28
C ASN A 81 2.09 18.83 -9.67
N ILE A 82 2.61 18.07 -10.64
CA ILE A 82 1.94 16.91 -11.22
C ILE A 82 1.66 15.81 -10.17
N GLN A 83 2.53 15.70 -9.17
CA GLN A 83 2.39 14.72 -8.09
C GLN A 83 1.17 14.99 -7.21
N ILE A 84 0.90 16.25 -6.90
CA ILE A 84 -0.34 16.65 -6.22
C ILE A 84 -1.56 16.53 -7.15
N LYS A 85 -1.42 16.80 -8.45
CA LYS A 85 -2.50 16.59 -9.44
C LYS A 85 -2.94 15.11 -9.45
N GLN A 86 -1.99 14.18 -9.51
CA GLN A 86 -2.24 12.74 -9.50
C GLN A 86 -2.84 12.26 -8.17
N TYR A 87 -2.27 12.70 -7.04
CA TYR A 87 -2.83 12.42 -5.72
C TYR A 87 -4.29 12.88 -5.61
N LEU A 88 -4.59 14.08 -6.11
CA LEU A 88 -5.95 14.62 -6.13
C LEU A 88 -6.91 13.79 -6.99
N ILE A 89 -6.50 13.30 -8.16
CA ILE A 89 -7.31 12.38 -8.98
C ILE A 89 -7.74 11.18 -8.13
N SER A 90 -6.77 10.48 -7.51
CA SER A 90 -7.05 9.27 -6.74
C SER A 90 -7.94 9.53 -5.52
N ILE A 91 -7.61 10.52 -4.67
CA ILE A 91 -8.38 10.77 -3.43
C ILE A 91 -9.79 11.32 -3.70
N TYR A 92 -10.01 12.04 -4.81
CA TYR A 92 -11.36 12.41 -5.23
C TYR A 92 -12.18 11.20 -5.69
N SER A 93 -11.57 10.23 -6.39
CA SER A 93 -12.24 8.96 -6.73
C SER A 93 -12.66 8.19 -5.47
N ILE A 94 -11.79 8.09 -4.46
CA ILE A 94 -12.14 7.46 -3.14
C ILE A 94 -13.34 8.18 -2.52
N LYS A 95 -13.34 9.52 -2.53
CA LYS A 95 -14.38 10.33 -1.91
C LYS A 95 -15.76 10.10 -2.53
N GLY A 96 -15.81 9.76 -3.83
CA GLY A 96 -16.96 9.17 -4.52
C GLY A 96 -18.20 10.07 -4.70
N ASP A 97 -18.23 11.28 -4.13
CA ASP A 97 -19.32 12.22 -4.38
C ASP A 97 -19.23 12.82 -5.79
N THR A 98 -20.39 13.21 -6.34
CA THR A 98 -20.51 13.73 -7.72
C THR A 98 -19.54 14.87 -8.03
N GLN A 99 -19.32 15.80 -7.09
CA GLN A 99 -18.45 16.95 -7.33
C GLN A 99 -16.97 16.58 -7.25
N SER A 100 -16.60 15.65 -6.36
CA SER A 100 -15.27 15.05 -6.32
C SER A 100 -14.97 14.28 -7.61
N ILE A 101 -15.87 13.43 -8.10
CA ILE A 101 -15.71 12.70 -9.37
C ILE A 101 -15.51 13.66 -10.55
N LEU A 102 -16.29 14.76 -10.62
CA LEU A 102 -16.10 15.78 -11.66
C LEU A 102 -14.73 16.48 -11.58
N LYS A 103 -14.22 16.74 -10.36
CA LYS A 103 -12.86 17.27 -10.17
C LYS A 103 -11.79 16.26 -10.59
N ALA A 104 -11.91 15.00 -10.17
CA ALA A 104 -11.00 13.91 -10.56
C ALA A 104 -10.92 13.77 -12.08
N LYS A 105 -12.07 13.71 -12.76
CA LYS A 105 -12.15 13.62 -14.22
C LYS A 105 -11.42 14.78 -14.91
N LYS A 106 -11.66 16.02 -14.47
CA LYS A 106 -11.00 17.20 -15.03
C LYS A 106 -9.49 17.14 -14.84
N LEU A 107 -9.01 16.79 -13.65
CA LEU A 107 -7.57 16.66 -13.37
C LEU A 107 -6.94 15.53 -14.18
N LEU A 108 -7.66 14.43 -14.42
CA LEU A 108 -7.22 13.35 -15.32
C LEU A 108 -7.11 13.82 -16.77
N GLU A 109 -8.11 14.52 -17.30
CA GLU A 109 -8.08 15.11 -18.65
C GLU A 109 -7.00 16.20 -18.83
N GLU A 110 -6.55 16.83 -17.74
CA GLU A 110 -5.38 17.72 -17.73
C GLU A 110 -4.06 16.91 -17.66
N ASN A 111 -4.00 15.88 -16.80
CA ASN A 111 -2.84 14.99 -16.66
C ASN A 111 -2.49 14.26 -17.96
N LEU A 112 -3.50 13.77 -18.71
CA LEU A 112 -3.31 13.08 -19.99
C LEU A 112 -2.75 13.95 -21.13
N LYS A 113 -2.56 15.26 -20.91
CA LYS A 113 -1.97 16.20 -21.89
C LYS A 113 -0.51 16.56 -21.57
N GLU A 114 0.01 16.11 -20.43
CA GLU A 114 1.39 16.35 -20.01
C GLU A 114 2.36 15.50 -20.84
N LYS A 115 3.42 16.11 -21.37
CA LYS A 115 4.34 15.44 -22.31
C LYS A 115 5.25 14.40 -21.65
N ASP A 116 5.53 14.58 -20.36
CA ASP A 116 6.52 13.79 -19.61
C ASP A 116 5.84 12.77 -18.67
N ILE A 117 4.74 12.16 -19.12
CA ILE A 117 4.02 11.08 -18.45
C ILE A 117 4.14 9.82 -19.29
N THR A 118 4.44 8.69 -18.65
CA THR A 118 4.63 7.42 -19.37
C THR A 118 3.29 6.80 -19.78
N ASP A 119 3.28 5.96 -20.82
CA ASP A 119 2.07 5.19 -21.18
C ASP A 119 1.56 4.33 -20.01
N PHE A 120 2.45 3.73 -19.22
CA PHE A 120 2.06 2.95 -18.04
C PHE A 120 1.35 3.81 -16.99
N GLU A 121 1.92 4.95 -16.63
CA GLU A 121 1.36 5.91 -15.68
C GLU A 121 0.03 6.50 -16.17
N SER A 122 -0.03 6.89 -17.45
CA SER A 122 -1.22 7.41 -18.13
C SER A 122 -2.37 6.39 -18.12
N TRP A 123 -2.10 5.16 -18.54
CA TRP A 123 -3.11 4.10 -18.64
C TRP A 123 -3.48 3.53 -17.27
N SER A 124 -2.55 3.37 -16.34
CA SER A 124 -2.85 2.87 -14.99
C SER A 124 -3.70 3.87 -14.21
N MET A 125 -3.36 5.16 -14.23
CA MET A 125 -4.16 6.22 -13.60
C MET A 125 -5.57 6.29 -14.18
N SER A 126 -5.70 6.19 -15.51
CA SER A 126 -7.01 6.15 -16.18
C SER A 126 -7.81 4.90 -15.80
N GLY A 127 -7.17 3.72 -15.84
CA GLY A 127 -7.78 2.45 -15.50
C GLY A 127 -8.29 2.43 -14.06
N PHE A 128 -7.44 2.80 -13.09
CA PHE A 128 -7.83 2.86 -11.67
C PHE A 128 -8.93 3.90 -11.41
N TYR A 129 -8.86 5.09 -12.03
CA TYR A 129 -9.95 6.08 -11.96
C TYR A 129 -11.28 5.48 -12.41
N TYR A 130 -11.33 4.88 -13.61
CA TYR A 130 -12.56 4.27 -14.14
C TYR A 130 -13.03 3.09 -13.30
N TYR A 131 -12.11 2.32 -12.72
CA TYR A 131 -12.45 1.18 -11.84
C TYR A 131 -13.11 1.66 -10.55
N GLN A 132 -12.53 2.67 -9.90
CA GLN A 132 -13.02 3.22 -8.63
C GLN A 132 -14.42 3.86 -8.76
N ILE A 133 -14.75 4.47 -9.90
CA ILE A 133 -16.09 5.01 -10.16
C ILE A 133 -17.09 3.97 -10.72
N GLY A 134 -16.71 2.70 -10.81
CA GLY A 134 -17.57 1.61 -11.27
C GLY A 134 -17.67 1.44 -12.79
N GLU A 135 -16.99 2.25 -13.61
CA GLU A 135 -16.94 2.12 -15.08
C GLU A 135 -15.97 1.00 -15.52
N LYS A 136 -16.09 -0.20 -14.93
CA LYS A 136 -15.15 -1.33 -15.06
C LYS A 136 -14.84 -1.72 -16.52
N LYS A 137 -15.78 -1.57 -17.46
CA LYS A 137 -15.52 -1.80 -18.90
C LYS A 137 -14.47 -0.85 -19.47
N LYS A 138 -14.59 0.46 -19.20
CA LYS A 138 -13.60 1.46 -19.64
C LYS A 138 -12.26 1.25 -18.94
N ALA A 139 -12.28 0.87 -17.65
CA ALA A 139 -11.06 0.53 -16.93
C ALA A 139 -10.28 -0.58 -17.63
N GLN A 140 -10.98 -1.65 -18.05
CA GLN A 140 -10.38 -2.77 -18.77
C GLN A 140 -9.70 -2.36 -20.08
N GLU A 141 -10.27 -1.42 -20.85
CA GLU A 141 -9.66 -0.90 -22.08
C GLU A 141 -8.27 -0.27 -21.86
N TYR A 142 -7.97 0.23 -20.66
CA TYR A 142 -6.62 0.72 -20.30
C TYR A 142 -5.72 -0.40 -19.79
N PHE A 143 -6.25 -1.32 -18.98
CA PHE A 143 -5.48 -2.46 -18.49
C PHE A 143 -5.06 -3.41 -19.62
N ASP A 144 -5.89 -3.58 -20.65
CA ASP A 144 -5.57 -4.37 -21.85
C ASP A 144 -4.46 -3.71 -22.68
N LYS A 145 -4.41 -2.38 -22.79
CA LYS A 145 -3.30 -1.66 -23.44
C LYS A 145 -1.97 -1.87 -22.71
N ILE A 146 -2.00 -1.82 -21.37
CA ILE A 146 -0.82 -2.14 -20.54
C ILE A 146 -0.41 -3.60 -20.78
N LYS A 147 -1.37 -4.52 -20.73
CA LYS A 147 -1.12 -5.96 -20.89
C LYS A 147 -0.52 -6.31 -22.26
N GLU A 148 -0.98 -5.69 -23.34
CA GLU A 148 -0.42 -5.91 -24.68
C GLU A 148 0.98 -5.28 -24.83
N LYS A 149 1.15 -4.02 -24.38
CA LYS A 149 2.44 -3.32 -24.48
C LYS A 149 3.55 -3.99 -23.65
N TYR A 150 3.19 -4.53 -22.49
CA TYR A 150 4.13 -5.14 -21.53
C TYR A 150 3.93 -6.65 -21.38
N LYS A 151 3.45 -7.34 -22.44
CA LYS A 151 3.13 -8.78 -22.42
C LYS A 151 4.28 -9.69 -21.99
N ASP A 152 5.52 -9.33 -22.35
CA ASP A 152 6.73 -10.05 -21.97
C ASP A 152 7.22 -9.72 -20.53
N ARG A 153 6.46 -8.89 -19.80
CA ARG A 153 6.78 -8.41 -18.44
C ARG A 153 5.59 -8.65 -17.49
N PRO A 154 5.28 -9.91 -17.13
CA PRO A 154 4.06 -10.27 -16.41
C PRO A 154 3.91 -9.58 -15.05
N ALA A 155 5.01 -9.17 -14.40
CA ALA A 155 4.99 -8.39 -13.17
C ALA A 155 4.19 -7.06 -13.29
N VAL A 156 4.24 -6.40 -14.45
CA VAL A 156 3.55 -5.10 -14.69
C VAL A 156 2.03 -5.25 -14.59
N TYR A 157 1.48 -6.33 -15.17
CA TYR A 157 0.05 -6.63 -15.07
C TYR A 157 -0.32 -7.24 -13.71
N LYS A 158 0.56 -8.04 -13.09
CA LYS A 158 0.36 -8.57 -11.73
C LYS A 158 0.27 -7.48 -10.68
N LEU A 159 1.05 -6.39 -10.81
CA LEU A 159 0.92 -5.19 -9.97
C LEU A 159 -0.49 -4.58 -10.06
N ILE A 160 -1.10 -4.58 -11.25
CA ILE A 160 -2.48 -4.13 -11.43
C ILE A 160 -3.46 -5.11 -10.79
N GLU A 161 -3.29 -6.42 -10.95
CA GLU A 161 -4.15 -7.42 -10.29
C GLU A 161 -4.13 -7.33 -8.75
N ILE A 162 -2.98 -6.98 -8.15
CA ILE A 162 -2.85 -6.70 -6.71
C ILE A 162 -3.77 -5.53 -6.34
N VAL A 163 -3.54 -4.35 -6.93
CA VAL A 163 -4.29 -3.12 -6.62
C VAL A 163 -5.80 -3.26 -6.90
N LEU A 164 -6.20 -3.95 -7.97
CA LEU A 164 -7.61 -4.20 -8.26
C LEU A 164 -8.30 -5.08 -7.20
N THR A 165 -7.58 -6.07 -6.67
CA THR A 165 -8.10 -6.94 -5.60
C THR A 165 -8.25 -6.15 -4.30
N ASP A 166 -7.29 -5.28 -3.97
CA ASP A 166 -7.39 -4.39 -2.81
C ASP A 166 -8.60 -3.44 -2.94
N ILE A 167 -8.80 -2.83 -4.11
CA ILE A 167 -9.95 -1.97 -4.37
C ILE A 167 -11.27 -2.75 -4.23
N ASP A 168 -11.38 -3.94 -4.83
CA ASP A 168 -12.60 -4.76 -4.71
C ASP A 168 -12.87 -5.20 -3.27
N LEU A 169 -11.84 -5.62 -2.53
CA LEU A 169 -11.96 -6.01 -1.11
C LEU A 169 -12.44 -4.84 -0.25
N LEU A 170 -11.83 -3.66 -0.40
CA LEU A 170 -12.24 -2.44 0.31
C LEU A 170 -13.66 -2.01 -0.09
N SER A 171 -14.02 -2.12 -1.38
CA SER A 171 -15.36 -1.76 -1.89
C SER A 171 -16.50 -2.61 -1.31
N LYS A 172 -16.20 -3.87 -0.94
CA LYS A 172 -17.14 -4.78 -0.28
C LYS A 172 -17.34 -4.44 1.21
N SER A 173 -16.44 -3.65 1.81
CA SER A 173 -16.48 -3.32 3.24
C SER A 173 -17.25 -2.02 3.53
N LYS A 174 -18.27 -2.09 4.40
CA LYS A 174 -18.81 -0.90 5.09
C LYS A 174 -18.02 -0.57 6.35
N LYS A 175 -17.51 -1.61 7.01
CA LYS A 175 -16.52 -1.60 8.09
C LYS A 175 -15.72 -2.88 8.00
N PHE A 176 -14.48 -2.87 8.51
CA PHE A 176 -13.63 -4.06 8.55
C PHE A 176 -14.23 -5.16 9.44
N SER A 177 -14.88 -4.80 10.57
CA SER A 177 -15.59 -5.72 11.46
C SER A 177 -16.67 -6.52 10.75
N ASP A 178 -17.53 -5.82 10.01
CA ASP A 178 -18.71 -6.39 9.35
C ASP A 178 -18.23 -7.37 8.26
N THR A 179 -17.15 -7.02 7.56
CA THR A 179 -16.46 -7.91 6.62
C THR A 179 -15.82 -9.13 7.31
N VAL A 180 -15.21 -9.00 8.49
CA VAL A 180 -14.68 -10.15 9.25
C VAL A 180 -15.79 -11.12 9.65
N GLU A 181 -16.94 -10.60 10.08
CA GLU A 181 -18.05 -11.39 10.59
C GLU A 181 -18.85 -12.06 9.46
N ASP A 182 -19.26 -11.31 8.42
CA ASP A 182 -19.99 -11.85 7.26
C ASP A 182 -19.18 -12.97 6.57
N LEU A 183 -17.90 -12.71 6.27
CA LEU A 183 -17.04 -13.68 5.58
C LEU A 183 -16.76 -14.94 6.41
N ALA A 184 -16.80 -14.86 7.75
CA ALA A 184 -16.61 -16.01 8.62
C ALA A 184 -17.82 -16.98 8.65
N THR A 185 -18.97 -16.59 8.08
CA THR A 185 -20.21 -17.39 8.12
C THR A 185 -20.50 -18.22 6.87
N ASN A 186 -19.84 -17.96 5.73
CA ASN A 186 -20.05 -18.69 4.48
C ASN A 186 -18.78 -19.43 4.04
N GLU A 187 -18.82 -20.76 4.05
CA GLU A 187 -17.70 -21.63 3.69
C GLU A 187 -17.18 -21.38 2.26
N LYS A 188 -18.07 -21.05 1.31
CA LYS A 188 -17.67 -20.74 -0.08
C LYS A 188 -16.90 -19.43 -0.20
N ASP A 189 -17.28 -18.42 0.58
CA ASP A 189 -16.60 -17.12 0.55
C ASP A 189 -15.22 -17.24 1.21
N LEU A 190 -15.08 -18.08 2.25
CA LEU A 190 -13.78 -18.44 2.84
C LEU A 190 -12.86 -19.18 1.86
N GLU A 191 -13.39 -20.13 1.07
CA GLU A 191 -12.61 -20.79 0.02
C GLU A 191 -12.16 -19.82 -1.08
N GLU A 192 -13.04 -18.91 -1.51
CA GLU A 192 -12.68 -17.87 -2.49
C GLU A 192 -11.59 -16.93 -1.95
N ILE A 193 -11.68 -16.53 -0.68
CA ILE A 193 -10.67 -15.70 -0.01
C ILE A 193 -9.34 -16.44 0.11
N GLU A 194 -9.33 -17.69 0.55
CA GLU A 194 -8.08 -18.46 0.69
C GLU A 194 -7.38 -18.63 -0.67
N LYS A 195 -8.16 -18.88 -1.73
CA LYS A 195 -7.67 -18.95 -3.11
C LYS A 195 -7.14 -17.60 -3.60
N ASN A 196 -7.87 -16.51 -3.37
CA ASN A 196 -7.46 -15.16 -3.77
C ASN A 196 -6.20 -14.72 -3.01
N SER A 197 -6.11 -15.00 -1.71
CA SER A 197 -4.92 -14.75 -0.87
C SER A 197 -3.69 -15.48 -1.41
N LYS A 198 -3.80 -16.78 -1.72
CA LYS A 198 -2.70 -17.55 -2.33
C LYS A 198 -2.26 -16.97 -3.67
N LYS A 199 -3.20 -16.61 -4.57
CA LYS A 199 -2.90 -15.93 -5.83
C LYS A 199 -2.20 -14.58 -5.60
N GLN A 200 -2.64 -13.80 -4.61
CA GLN A 200 -2.02 -12.53 -4.26
C GLN A 200 -0.57 -12.70 -3.83
N VAL A 201 -0.26 -13.70 -3.00
CA VAL A 201 1.11 -14.00 -2.57
C VAL A 201 2.00 -14.40 -3.75
N GLU A 202 1.49 -15.20 -4.70
CA GLU A 202 2.23 -15.53 -5.93
C GLU A 202 2.45 -14.31 -6.83
N ASN A 203 1.46 -13.43 -6.95
CA ASN A 203 1.60 -12.16 -7.67
C ASN A 203 2.65 -11.25 -7.01
N LEU A 204 2.59 -11.11 -5.68
CA LEU A 204 3.52 -10.31 -4.88
C LEU A 204 4.97 -10.78 -5.03
N LYS A 205 5.25 -12.09 -5.00
CA LYS A 205 6.61 -12.63 -5.23
C LYS A 205 7.18 -12.19 -6.58
N ILE A 206 6.37 -12.26 -7.64
CA ILE A 206 6.80 -11.91 -9.01
C ILE A 206 6.97 -10.40 -9.18
N VAL A 207 6.19 -9.60 -8.46
CA VAL A 207 6.29 -8.13 -8.44
C VAL A 207 7.49 -7.67 -7.62
N GLU A 208 7.72 -8.24 -6.43
CA GLU A 208 8.85 -7.91 -5.55
C GLU A 208 10.20 -8.23 -6.22
N ASP A 209 10.34 -9.41 -6.84
CA ASP A 209 11.53 -9.82 -7.58
C ASP A 209 11.81 -8.89 -8.77
N PHE A 210 10.79 -8.63 -9.61
CA PHE A 210 10.92 -7.76 -10.77
C PHE A 210 11.34 -6.33 -10.39
N PHE A 211 10.84 -5.81 -9.27
CA PHE A 211 11.15 -4.47 -8.78
C PHE A 211 12.36 -4.40 -7.81
N GLN A 212 13.15 -5.48 -7.64
CA GLN A 212 14.51 -5.30 -7.11
C GLN A 212 15.39 -4.48 -8.06
N SER A 213 15.12 -4.54 -9.37
CA SER A 213 15.86 -3.81 -10.40
C SER A 213 15.57 -2.31 -10.38
N GLU A 214 16.60 -1.50 -10.16
CA GLU A 214 16.59 -0.03 -10.33
C GLU A 214 16.04 0.42 -11.68
N GLN A 215 16.33 -0.32 -12.77
CA GLN A 215 15.83 0.00 -14.10
C GLN A 215 14.31 -0.19 -14.18
N ASN A 216 13.79 -1.31 -13.67
CA ASN A 216 12.35 -1.60 -13.67
C ASN A 216 11.61 -0.63 -12.76
N LYS A 217 12.13 -0.38 -11.56
CA LYS A 217 11.63 0.63 -10.63
C LYS A 217 11.47 2.00 -11.30
N ARG A 218 12.46 2.44 -12.07
CA ARG A 218 12.41 3.70 -12.83
C ARG A 218 11.39 3.67 -13.96
N GLU A 219 11.43 2.64 -14.80
CA GLU A 219 10.57 2.56 -16.00
C GLU A 219 9.07 2.60 -15.64
N PHE A 220 8.69 1.98 -14.53
CA PHE A 220 7.30 1.93 -14.04
C PHE A 220 7.02 2.87 -12.86
N GLY A 221 8.02 3.65 -12.43
CA GLY A 221 7.90 4.61 -11.33
C GLY A 221 7.73 4.02 -9.93
N VAL A 222 7.98 2.72 -9.72
CA VAL A 222 7.87 2.02 -8.42
C VAL A 222 9.03 2.38 -7.49
N VAL A 223 8.72 2.91 -6.31
CA VAL A 223 9.70 3.42 -5.33
C VAL A 223 10.12 2.36 -4.30
N ASP A 224 11.26 2.58 -3.63
CA ASP A 224 11.83 1.67 -2.64
C ASP A 224 10.89 1.38 -1.46
N GLU A 225 10.13 2.37 -0.98
CA GLU A 225 9.16 2.23 0.11
C GLU A 225 7.97 1.32 -0.26
N LEU A 226 7.67 1.20 -1.56
CA LEU A 226 6.67 0.30 -2.10
C LEU A 226 7.23 -1.12 -2.31
N VAL A 227 8.50 -1.26 -2.70
CA VAL A 227 9.17 -2.57 -2.76
C VAL A 227 9.38 -3.14 -1.35
N TYR A 228 9.70 -2.28 -0.38
CA TYR A 228 9.67 -2.63 1.04
C TYR A 228 8.29 -3.14 1.47
N ASN A 229 7.20 -2.48 1.06
CA ASN A 229 5.85 -2.97 1.31
C ASN A 229 5.67 -4.40 0.78
N PHE A 230 5.99 -4.67 -0.50
CA PHE A 230 5.86 -6.03 -1.06
C PHE A 230 6.64 -7.08 -0.26
N ASN A 231 7.87 -6.77 0.17
CA ASN A 231 8.67 -7.65 1.02
C ASN A 231 8.00 -7.89 2.40
N PHE A 232 7.49 -6.82 3.04
CA PHE A 232 6.71 -6.90 4.27
C PHE A 232 5.45 -7.76 4.11
N LEU A 233 4.69 -7.62 3.01
CA LEU A 233 3.50 -8.44 2.71
C LEU A 233 3.82 -9.92 2.62
N LEU A 234 4.97 -10.28 2.03
CA LEU A 234 5.41 -11.67 1.89
C LEU A 234 5.80 -12.27 3.26
N HIS A 235 6.45 -11.50 4.14
CA HIS A 235 6.75 -11.93 5.50
C HIS A 235 5.50 -12.02 6.38
N ALA A 236 4.56 -11.07 6.27
CA ALA A 236 3.25 -11.14 6.91
C ALA A 236 2.46 -12.37 6.46
N SER A 237 2.42 -12.65 5.14
CA SER A 237 1.78 -13.87 4.63
C SER A 237 2.41 -15.15 5.17
N LYS A 238 3.74 -15.20 5.37
CA LYS A 238 4.38 -16.39 5.96
C LYS A 238 4.01 -16.57 7.43
N ILE A 239 3.88 -15.48 8.17
CA ILE A 239 3.39 -15.53 9.55
C ILE A 239 1.92 -16.01 9.60
N ASN A 240 1.05 -15.51 8.71
CA ASN A 240 -0.32 -15.98 8.60
C ASN A 240 -0.40 -17.49 8.28
N GLU A 241 0.45 -18.00 7.39
CA GLU A 241 0.54 -19.44 7.09
C GLU A 241 0.87 -20.26 8.35
N LEU A 242 1.87 -19.83 9.15
CA LEU A 242 2.22 -20.47 10.43
C LEU A 242 1.05 -20.45 11.43
N MET A 243 0.25 -19.38 11.47
CA MET A 243 -0.97 -19.32 12.28
C MET A 243 -2.07 -20.27 11.79
N GLU A 244 -2.26 -20.40 10.48
CA GLU A 244 -3.31 -21.22 9.90
C GLU A 244 -3.02 -22.73 10.00
N GLU A 245 -1.77 -23.15 9.76
CA GLU A 245 -1.39 -24.57 9.86
C GLU A 245 -1.62 -25.13 11.27
N ASN A 246 -1.27 -24.37 12.30
CA ASN A 246 -1.29 -24.80 13.70
C ASN A 246 -2.59 -24.43 14.46
N SER A 247 -3.55 -23.76 13.80
CA SER A 247 -4.89 -23.51 14.34
C SER A 247 -5.96 -24.52 13.86
N LYS A 248 -5.59 -25.45 12.96
CA LYS A 248 -6.47 -26.51 12.45
C LYS A 248 -6.73 -27.59 13.51
N GLY A 249 -7.79 -27.38 14.31
CA GLY A 249 -8.31 -28.36 15.27
C GLY A 249 -7.99 -28.06 16.75
N SER A 250 -7.23 -27.00 17.03
CA SER A 250 -6.83 -26.58 18.37
C SER A 250 -7.74 -25.48 18.95
N LYS A 251 -7.67 -25.26 20.28
CA LYS A 251 -8.32 -24.12 20.96
C LYS A 251 -7.55 -22.79 20.78
N GLY A 252 -6.49 -22.79 19.98
CA GLY A 252 -5.54 -21.70 19.79
C GLY A 252 -4.18 -22.26 19.36
N LEU A 253 -3.25 -21.39 18.97
CA LEU A 253 -1.88 -21.78 18.64
C LEU A 253 -1.20 -22.47 19.84
N ASP A 254 -0.20 -23.32 19.61
CA ASP A 254 0.65 -23.82 20.70
C ASP A 254 1.83 -22.88 21.00
N LEU A 255 2.51 -23.11 22.12
CA LEU A 255 3.65 -22.29 22.56
C LEU A 255 4.81 -22.32 21.55
N LYS A 256 5.08 -23.47 20.94
CA LYS A 256 6.16 -23.62 19.96
C LYS A 256 5.90 -22.76 18.72
N THR A 257 4.67 -22.78 18.22
CA THR A 257 4.22 -21.97 17.08
C THR A 257 4.31 -20.47 17.40
N ARG A 258 3.93 -20.06 18.61
CA ARG A 258 4.04 -18.65 19.03
C ARG A 258 5.49 -18.20 19.10
N GLU A 259 6.38 -19.01 19.65
CA GLU A 259 7.82 -18.74 19.63
C GLU A 259 8.37 -18.69 18.20
N GLU A 260 7.93 -19.57 17.29
CA GLU A 260 8.33 -19.53 15.89
C GLU A 260 7.87 -18.22 15.20
N ILE A 261 6.61 -17.82 15.39
CA ILE A 261 6.06 -16.55 14.90
C ILE A 261 6.82 -15.35 15.48
N LYS A 262 7.06 -15.34 16.79
CA LYS A 262 7.80 -14.28 17.51
C LYS A 262 9.20 -14.10 16.91
N ASN A 263 9.95 -15.19 16.83
CA ASN A 263 11.32 -15.19 16.32
C ASN A 263 11.37 -14.83 14.83
N TYR A 264 10.40 -15.31 14.03
CA TYR A 264 10.29 -14.94 12.61
C TYR A 264 9.98 -13.45 12.43
N TYR A 265 9.05 -12.89 13.20
CA TYR A 265 8.69 -11.47 13.16
C TYR A 265 9.88 -10.58 13.57
N LEU A 266 10.50 -10.88 14.71
CA LEU A 266 11.65 -10.13 15.22
C LEU A 266 12.82 -10.11 14.25
N LYS A 267 13.05 -11.21 13.52
CA LYS A 267 14.13 -11.33 12.53
C LYS A 267 13.80 -10.64 11.20
N ASN A 268 12.66 -10.97 10.59
CA ASN A 268 12.40 -10.63 9.18
C ASN A 268 11.57 -9.35 8.99
N ILE A 269 10.85 -8.89 10.03
CA ILE A 269 10.08 -7.64 9.98
C ILE A 269 10.70 -6.62 10.93
N ALA A 270 10.68 -6.83 12.25
CA ALA A 270 11.03 -5.79 13.22
C ALA A 270 12.51 -5.31 13.15
N ASN A 271 13.41 -6.14 12.63
CA ASN A 271 14.83 -5.81 12.38
C ASN A 271 15.23 -5.96 10.90
N ASN A 272 14.29 -5.82 9.96
CA ASN A 272 14.58 -5.94 8.53
C ASN A 272 15.71 -4.98 8.10
N GLU A 273 16.71 -5.50 7.41
CA GLU A 273 17.90 -4.74 7.00
C GLU A 273 17.53 -3.62 6.02
N LYS A 274 16.60 -3.88 5.08
CA LYS A 274 16.11 -2.93 4.07
C LYS A 274 15.24 -1.79 4.63
N MET A 275 14.84 -1.87 5.90
CA MET A 275 13.97 -0.87 6.55
C MET A 275 14.64 0.51 6.64
N THR A 276 13.88 1.57 6.36
CA THR A 276 14.28 2.98 6.57
C THR A 276 13.16 3.74 7.29
N GLU A 277 13.45 4.93 7.82
CA GLU A 277 12.41 5.78 8.42
C GLU A 277 11.31 6.12 7.41
N ASP A 278 11.67 6.50 6.18
CA ASP A 278 10.70 6.81 5.12
C ASP A 278 9.90 5.57 4.68
N ALA A 279 10.51 4.37 4.63
CA ALA A 279 9.79 3.13 4.36
C ALA A 279 8.76 2.80 5.46
N ILE A 280 9.10 3.03 6.74
CA ILE A 280 8.13 2.87 7.85
C ILE A 280 7.08 3.99 7.82
N ARG A 281 7.44 5.25 7.54
CA ARG A 281 6.47 6.35 7.37
C ARG A 281 5.46 6.01 6.27
N TYR A 282 5.92 5.58 5.10
CA TYR A 282 5.06 5.18 3.96
C TYR A 282 4.11 4.03 4.31
N ASN A 283 4.52 3.14 5.22
CA ASN A 283 3.83 1.89 5.56
C ASN A 283 3.33 1.84 7.03
N ILE A 284 3.17 2.99 7.69
CA ILE A 284 3.00 3.05 9.15
C ILE A 284 1.71 2.39 9.64
N VAL A 285 0.61 2.51 8.88
CA VAL A 285 -0.66 1.84 9.20
C VAL A 285 -0.51 0.31 9.19
N PRO A 286 -0.11 -0.36 8.08
CA PRO A 286 0.04 -1.81 8.10
C PRO A 286 1.12 -2.32 9.07
N GLU A 287 2.23 -1.61 9.24
CA GLU A 287 3.26 -1.96 10.24
C GLU A 287 2.69 -1.94 11.67
N ARG A 288 1.95 -0.89 12.06
CA ARG A 288 1.27 -0.81 13.37
C ARG A 288 0.20 -1.89 13.53
N THR A 289 -0.61 -2.13 12.50
CA THR A 289 -1.62 -3.20 12.53
C THR A 289 -0.97 -4.55 12.78
N TYR A 290 0.14 -4.85 12.09
CA TYR A 290 0.84 -6.13 12.24
C TYR A 290 1.57 -6.25 13.58
N LEU A 291 2.21 -5.18 14.07
CA LEU A 291 2.79 -5.12 15.42
C LEU A 291 1.76 -5.45 16.52
N LEU A 292 0.54 -4.90 16.40
CA LEU A 292 -0.56 -5.22 17.32
C LEU A 292 -0.97 -6.69 17.24
N ILE A 293 -1.10 -7.25 16.03
CA ILE A 293 -1.45 -8.66 15.80
C ILE A 293 -0.44 -9.60 16.44
N ILE A 294 0.86 -9.37 16.21
CA ILE A 294 1.92 -10.21 16.77
C ILE A 294 1.91 -10.10 18.30
N THR A 295 1.79 -8.89 18.85
CA THR A 295 1.69 -8.69 20.30
C THR A 295 0.53 -9.48 20.91
N MET A 296 -0.66 -9.47 20.29
CA MET A 296 -1.80 -10.28 20.74
C MET A 296 -1.58 -11.79 20.62
N VAL A 297 -0.77 -12.25 19.66
CA VAL A 297 -0.47 -13.67 19.43
C VAL A 297 0.59 -14.21 20.40
N THR A 298 1.54 -13.38 20.81
CA THR A 298 2.70 -13.79 21.63
C THR A 298 2.59 -13.39 23.12
N SER A 299 1.56 -12.67 23.53
CA SER A 299 1.42 -12.12 24.89
C SER A 299 0.16 -12.66 25.60
N ILE A 300 0.19 -13.92 26.03
CA ILE A 300 -1.00 -14.62 26.54
C ILE A 300 -1.10 -14.60 28.06
N ASP A 301 0.03 -14.62 28.75
CA ASP A 301 0.13 -14.19 30.12
C ASP A 301 0.97 -12.90 30.26
N GLU A 302 0.97 -12.36 31.48
CA GLU A 302 1.58 -11.07 31.79
C GLU A 302 3.13 -11.12 31.74
N GLU A 303 3.74 -12.30 31.86
CA GLU A 303 5.20 -12.47 31.88
C GLU A 303 5.74 -12.64 30.45
N GLU A 304 5.13 -13.53 29.65
CA GLU A 304 5.42 -13.66 28.20
C GLU A 304 5.25 -12.31 27.48
N GLY A 305 4.17 -11.59 27.78
CA GLY A 305 3.90 -10.27 27.20
C GLY A 305 4.95 -9.22 27.57
N LYS A 306 5.39 -9.18 28.84
CA LYS A 306 6.48 -8.29 29.27
C LYS A 306 7.79 -8.64 28.58
N GLN A 307 8.13 -9.92 28.44
CA GLN A 307 9.35 -10.33 27.74
C GLN A 307 9.31 -9.89 26.27
N PHE A 308 8.20 -10.15 25.55
CA PHE A 308 8.10 -9.77 24.15
C PHE A 308 8.16 -8.25 23.94
N VAL A 309 7.51 -7.46 24.79
CA VAL A 309 7.62 -5.98 24.74
C VAL A 309 9.08 -5.55 24.98
N ASN A 310 9.78 -6.13 25.96
CA ASN A 310 11.20 -5.85 26.22
C ASN A 310 12.14 -6.27 25.07
N GLU A 311 11.74 -7.21 24.21
CA GLU A 311 12.43 -7.57 22.97
C GLU A 311 12.10 -6.56 21.86
N LEU A 312 10.81 -6.24 21.68
CA LEU A 312 10.32 -5.23 20.72
C LEU A 312 10.98 -3.86 20.91
N GLU A 313 11.09 -3.35 22.14
CA GLU A 313 11.68 -2.03 22.43
C GLU A 313 13.12 -1.87 21.91
N LYS A 314 13.84 -2.98 21.72
CA LYS A 314 15.21 -3.00 21.21
C LYS A 314 15.27 -3.01 19.68
N THR A 315 14.17 -3.35 19.00
CA THR A 315 14.11 -3.51 17.54
C THR A 315 14.25 -2.19 16.79
N LYS A 316 14.64 -2.28 15.51
CA LYS A 316 14.72 -1.12 14.60
C LYS A 316 13.33 -0.51 14.35
N LEU A 317 12.32 -1.34 14.09
CA LEU A 317 10.93 -0.93 13.86
C LEU A 317 10.36 -0.11 15.01
N TYR A 318 10.45 -0.63 16.24
CA TYR A 318 9.83 0.01 17.39
C TYR A 318 10.45 1.39 17.70
N LYS A 319 11.78 1.51 17.52
CA LYS A 319 12.49 2.80 17.67
C LYS A 319 11.97 3.83 16.68
N ILE A 320 11.85 3.45 15.40
CA ILE A 320 11.30 4.32 14.36
C ILE A 320 9.86 4.72 14.69
N ILE A 321 8.96 3.76 14.98
CA ILE A 321 7.56 4.06 15.31
C ILE A 321 7.46 5.03 16.50
N LYS A 322 8.28 4.86 17.54
CA LYS A 322 8.34 5.74 18.73
C LYS A 322 8.93 7.13 18.44
N GLU A 323 9.67 7.30 17.35
CA GLU A 323 10.13 8.60 16.85
C GLU A 323 9.06 9.28 15.98
N LEU A 324 8.23 8.51 15.26
CA LEU A 324 7.08 9.01 14.51
C LEU A 324 5.88 9.44 15.39
N GLU A 325 5.93 9.16 16.69
CA GLU A 325 4.88 9.50 17.68
C GLU A 325 5.16 10.79 18.47
N LYS A 326 6.25 11.49 18.18
CA LYS A 326 6.69 12.72 18.86
C LYS A 326 6.44 13.99 18.05
#